data_AF-A0A6I5CFN9-F1
#
_entry.id   AF-A0A6I5CFN9-F1
#
_cell.length_a   1.000
_cell.length_b   1.000
_cell.length_c   1.000
_cell.angle_alpha   90.00
_cell.angle_beta   90.00
_cell.angle_gamma   90.00
#
_symmetry.space_group_name_H-M   'P 1'
#
loop_
_entity.id
_entity.type
_entity.pdbx_description
1 polymer ?
#
loop_
_entity_poly.entity_id
_entity_poly.type
_entity_poly.pdbx_seq_one_letter_code
_entity_poly.pdbx_strand_id
1 'polypeptide(L)'
;MHEDVFRADDGSGSATQEPLPLPLDFEAHYVMNQEAWHSYALYRLAVNDVAERAVHRAFLEVLRNWDTLLTEPNLPQQTWSILRRVVGDEALCAARDGITAMPSTIGLYPAL
;
A
#
# COMPACT_ATOMS: atom_id res chain seq x y z
N MET A 1 20.90 -9.48 -58.93
CA MET A 1 19.66 -10.18 -58.55
C MET A 1 19.78 -10.39 -57.05
N HIS A 2 19.27 -9.55 -56.13
CA HIS A 2 17.85 -9.18 -55.88
C HIS A 2 17.01 -10.48 -55.88
N GLU A 3 16.41 -10.96 -54.77
CA GLU A 3 15.44 -10.31 -53.86
C GLU A 3 15.34 -11.00 -52.48
N ASP A 4 14.93 -10.21 -51.47
CA ASP A 4 13.99 -10.42 -50.35
C ASP A 4 13.91 -11.78 -49.62
N VAL A 5 13.86 -11.86 -48.27
CA VAL A 5 12.73 -11.42 -47.44
C VAL A 5 13.20 -10.98 -46.04
N PHE A 6 13.06 -9.69 -45.75
CA PHE A 6 12.89 -9.20 -44.38
C PHE A 6 11.54 -9.70 -43.86
N ARG A 7 11.54 -10.72 -43.00
CA ARG A 7 10.37 -11.01 -42.17
C ARG A 7 10.49 -10.17 -40.91
N ALA A 8 9.88 -9.00 -40.96
CA ALA A 8 9.46 -8.30 -39.77
C ALA A 8 8.45 -9.21 -39.05
N ASP A 9 8.91 -9.92 -38.03
CA ASP A 9 8.03 -10.43 -37.00
C ASP A 9 7.87 -9.28 -35.98
N ASP A 10 6.91 -8.42 -36.26
CA ASP A 10 6.36 -7.42 -35.33
C ASP A 10 5.52 -8.12 -34.25
N GLY A 11 6.12 -9.13 -33.63
CA GLY A 11 5.59 -9.74 -32.42
C GLY A 11 5.85 -8.76 -31.30
N SER A 12 4.96 -7.77 -31.18
CA SER A 12 4.73 -6.88 -30.03
C SER A 12 5.31 -7.53 -28.78
N GLY A 13 6.58 -7.21 -28.50
CA GLY A 13 7.28 -7.68 -27.34
C GLY A 13 6.49 -7.13 -26.17
N SER A 14 5.65 -7.97 -25.57
CA SER A 14 5.12 -7.72 -24.26
C SER A 14 6.36 -7.64 -23.40
N ALA A 15 6.86 -6.42 -23.20
CA ALA A 15 7.84 -6.12 -22.20
C ALA A 15 7.15 -6.50 -20.88
N THR A 16 7.24 -7.77 -20.51
CA THR A 16 7.28 -8.19 -19.11
C THR A 16 8.49 -7.47 -18.55
N GLN A 17 8.28 -6.20 -18.23
CA GLN A 17 9.19 -5.37 -17.49
C GLN A 17 9.41 -6.16 -16.21
N GLU A 18 10.57 -6.82 -16.10
CA GLU A 18 10.93 -7.53 -14.87
C GLU A 18 10.69 -6.54 -13.73
N PRO A 19 9.92 -6.93 -12.69
CA PRO A 19 9.71 -6.08 -11.54
C PRO A 19 11.08 -5.61 -11.07
N LEU A 20 11.29 -4.30 -10.98
CA LEU A 20 12.57 -3.77 -10.50
C LEU A 20 12.88 -4.47 -9.17
N PRO A 21 14.10 -5.01 -9.02
CA PRO A 21 14.45 -5.74 -7.82
C PRO A 21 14.32 -4.79 -6.61
N LEU A 22 13.56 -5.23 -5.62
CA LEU A 22 13.45 -4.52 -4.34
C LEU A 22 14.85 -4.46 -3.68
N PRO A 23 15.20 -3.35 -3.01
CA PRO A 23 16.40 -3.32 -2.19
C PRO A 23 16.39 -4.47 -1.17
N LEU A 24 17.48 -5.23 -1.07
CA LEU A 24 17.55 -6.44 -0.25
C LEU A 24 17.31 -6.17 1.25
N ASP A 25 17.80 -5.02 1.72
CA ASP A 25 17.59 -4.51 3.06
C ASP A 25 16.11 -4.16 3.33
N PHE A 26 15.42 -3.59 2.34
CA PHE A 26 13.98 -3.38 2.41
C PHE A 26 13.21 -4.72 2.43
N GLU A 27 13.61 -5.69 1.62
CA GLU A 27 13.00 -7.03 1.62
C GLU A 27 13.14 -7.70 2.99
N ALA A 28 14.34 -7.67 3.57
CA ALA A 28 14.55 -8.17 4.93
C ALA A 28 13.67 -7.45 5.95
N HIS A 29 13.57 -6.12 5.85
CA HIS A 29 12.68 -5.33 6.71
C HIS A 29 11.21 -5.73 6.53
N TYR A 30 10.75 -5.95 5.30
CA TYR A 30 9.40 -6.38 4.98
C TYR A 30 9.08 -7.72 5.65
N VAL A 31 9.90 -8.74 5.40
CA VAL A 31 9.70 -10.10 5.94
C VAL A 31 9.69 -10.09 7.47
N MET A 32 10.57 -9.30 8.10
CA MET A 32 10.65 -9.21 9.56
C MET A 32 9.45 -8.53 10.21
N ASN A 33 8.73 -7.67 9.49
CA ASN A 33 7.70 -6.81 10.09
C ASN A 33 6.26 -7.10 9.61
N GLN A 34 6.08 -7.76 8.47
CA GLN A 34 4.78 -7.97 7.83
C GLN A 34 3.73 -8.56 8.79
N GLU A 35 4.07 -9.63 9.52
CA GLU A 35 3.14 -10.30 10.43
C GLU A 35 2.73 -9.40 11.61
N ALA A 36 3.69 -8.71 12.22
CA ALA A 36 3.45 -7.81 13.35
C ALA A 36 2.59 -6.61 12.92
N TRP A 37 2.86 -6.05 11.73
CA TRP A 37 2.13 -4.91 11.20
C TRP A 37 0.71 -5.30 10.80
N HIS A 38 0.52 -6.46 10.18
CA HIS A 38 -0.78 -7.01 9.87
C HIS A 38 -1.59 -7.27 11.13
N SER A 39 -1.00 -7.90 12.14
CA SER A 39 -1.66 -8.14 13.44
C SER A 39 -2.11 -6.84 14.11
N TYR A 40 -1.25 -5.82 14.09
CA TYR A 40 -1.58 -4.49 14.61
C TYR A 40 -2.72 -3.82 13.82
N ALA A 41 -2.64 -3.81 12.49
CA ALA A 41 -3.66 -3.20 11.65
C ALA A 41 -5.00 -3.91 11.79
N LEU A 42 -5.00 -5.25 11.83
CA LEU A 42 -6.20 -6.05 12.02
C LEU A 42 -6.85 -5.78 13.38
N TYR A 43 -6.04 -5.71 14.44
CA TYR A 43 -6.54 -5.34 15.77
C TYR A 43 -7.21 -3.96 15.79
N ARG A 44 -6.69 -2.99 15.02
CA ARG A 44 -7.20 -1.61 14.98
C ARG A 44 -8.40 -1.42 14.06
N LEU A 45 -8.44 -2.13 12.93
CA LEU A 45 -9.42 -1.92 11.86
C LEU A 45 -10.53 -2.96 11.85
N ALA A 46 -10.34 -4.09 12.54
CA ALA A 46 -11.25 -5.23 12.66
C ALA A 46 -11.64 -5.95 11.34
N VAL A 47 -11.44 -5.31 10.19
CA VAL A 47 -11.74 -5.84 8.86
C VAL A 47 -10.43 -6.16 8.14
N ASN A 48 -10.24 -7.43 7.78
CA ASN A 48 -8.99 -7.93 7.19
C ASN A 48 -8.62 -7.21 5.88
N ASP A 49 -9.55 -7.05 4.93
CA ASP A 49 -9.27 -6.32 3.68
C ASP A 49 -8.82 -4.87 3.92
N VAL A 50 -9.37 -4.20 4.94
CA VAL A 50 -8.98 -2.83 5.29
C VAL A 50 -7.60 -2.83 5.94
N ALA A 51 -7.30 -3.81 6.78
CA ALA A 51 -6.00 -3.98 7.41
C ALA A 51 -4.90 -4.28 6.39
N GLU A 52 -5.12 -5.20 5.45
CA GLU A 52 -4.17 -5.54 4.40
C GLU A 52 -3.86 -4.33 3.51
N ARG A 53 -4.88 -3.58 3.09
CA ARG A 53 -4.69 -2.34 2.33
C ARG A 53 -3.89 -1.30 3.11
N ALA A 54 -4.17 -1.13 4.40
CA ALA A 54 -3.44 -0.20 5.27
C ALA A 54 -1.96 -0.58 5.39
N VAL A 55 -1.66 -1.87 5.61
CA VAL A 55 -0.28 -2.37 5.74
C VAL A 55 0.46 -2.26 4.42
N HIS A 56 -0.18 -2.63 3.31
CA HIS A 56 0.41 -2.49 1.99
C HIS A 56 0.77 -1.03 1.70
N ARG A 57 -0.16 -0.09 1.97
CA ARG A 57 0.10 1.34 1.84
C ARG A 57 1.24 1.82 2.73
N ALA A 58 1.31 1.36 3.98
CA ALA A 58 2.41 1.69 4.88
C ALA A 58 3.77 1.23 4.32
N PHE A 59 3.86 0.01 3.78
CA PHE A 59 5.10 -0.48 3.14
C PHE A 59 5.48 0.31 1.90
N LEU A 60 4.51 0.72 1.07
CA LEU A 60 4.80 1.59 -0.07
C LEU A 60 5.34 2.96 0.36
N GLU A 61 4.80 3.52 1.45
CA GLU A 61 5.31 4.78 2.00
C GLU A 61 6.71 4.64 2.59
N VAL A 62 7.01 3.51 3.25
CA VAL A 62 8.37 3.19 3.71
C VAL A 62 9.31 3.02 2.54
N LEU A 63 8.93 2.26 1.51
CA LEU A 63 9.75 2.04 0.31
C LEU A 63 10.07 3.35 -0.41
N ARG A 64 9.08 4.24 -0.54
CA ARG A 64 9.26 5.55 -1.17
C ARG A 64 10.24 6.46 -0.43
N ASN A 65 10.36 6.29 0.89
CA ASN A 65 11.25 7.10 1.73
C ASN A 65 12.46 6.30 2.22
N TRP A 66 12.73 5.13 1.62
CA TRP A 66 13.67 4.15 2.16
C TRP A 66 15.07 4.72 2.38
N ASP A 67 15.62 5.38 1.35
CA ASP A 67 16.95 5.99 1.43
C ASP A 67 17.05 7.04 2.53
N THR A 68 16.00 7.83 2.75
CA THR A 68 15.98 8.83 3.84
C THR A 68 15.90 8.15 5.20
N LEU A 69 15.05 7.15 5.35
CA LEU A 69 14.86 6.40 6.60
C LEU A 69 16.14 5.70 7.06
N LEU A 70 16.99 5.26 6.13
CA LEU A 70 18.29 4.67 6.44
C LEU A 70 19.30 5.68 7.00
N THR A 71 19.15 6.97 6.70
CA THR A 71 20.03 8.04 7.21
C THR A 71 19.62 8.57 8.58
N GLU A 72 18.36 8.37 8.95
CA GLU A 72 17.76 8.90 10.18
C GLU A 72 17.98 7.94 11.37
N PRO A 73 18.00 8.45 12.62
CA PRO A 73 18.14 7.61 13.78
C PRO A 73 16.90 6.72 13.98
N ASN A 74 17.12 5.46 14.35
CA ASN A 74 16.09 4.50 14.77
C ASN A 74 15.02 4.20 13.70
N LEU A 75 15.44 3.47 12.66
CA LEU A 75 14.58 2.95 11.58
C LEU A 75 13.29 2.24 12.08
N PRO A 76 13.33 1.35 13.10
CA PRO A 76 12.11 0.73 13.62
C PRO A 76 11.08 1.76 14.11
N GLN A 77 11.50 2.77 14.88
CA GLN A 77 10.55 3.75 15.42
C GLN A 77 9.85 4.56 14.33
N GLN A 78 10.58 4.93 13.29
CA GLN A 78 10.05 5.72 12.18
C GLN A 78 9.07 4.92 11.32
N THR A 79 9.44 3.69 10.95
CA THR A 79 8.58 2.79 10.16
C THR A 79 7.28 2.45 10.90
N TRP A 80 7.35 2.21 12.21
CA TRP A 80 6.16 2.06 13.05
C TRP A 80 5.31 3.33 13.16
N SER A 81 5.92 4.52 13.07
CA SER A 81 5.18 5.79 13.07
C SER A 81 4.42 5.99 11.76
N ILE A 82 5.02 5.61 10.62
CA ILE A 82 4.35 5.58 9.31
C ILE A 82 3.15 4.63 9.37
N LEU A 83 3.33 3.40 9.84
CA LEU A 83 2.24 2.43 9.98
C LEU A 83 1.08 2.98 10.80
N ARG A 84 1.35 3.52 11.99
CA ARG A 84 0.30 4.07 12.87
C ARG A 84 -0.48 5.21 12.22
N ARG A 85 0.21 6.08 11.47
CA ARG A 85 -0.45 7.16 10.73
C ARG A 85 -1.37 6.58 9.66
N VAL A 86 -0.86 5.68 8.81
CA VAL A 86 -1.65 5.08 7.73
C VAL A 86 -2.86 4.32 8.26
N VAL A 87 -2.70 3.52 9.31
CA VAL A 87 -3.81 2.80 9.96
C VAL A 87 -4.85 3.78 10.53
N GLY A 88 -4.40 4.91 11.10
CA GLY A 88 -5.29 5.97 11.57
C GLY A 88 -6.08 6.64 10.44
N ASP A 89 -5.41 6.93 9.33
CA ASP A 89 -6.02 7.53 8.13
C ASP A 89 -7.08 6.57 7.53
N GLU A 90 -6.78 5.28 7.42
CA GLU A 90 -7.73 4.27 6.93
C GLU A 90 -8.92 4.09 7.87
N ALA A 91 -8.72 4.15 9.20
CA ALA A 91 -9.82 4.11 10.15
C ALA A 91 -10.76 5.30 9.99
N LEU A 92 -10.22 6.49 9.70
CA LEU A 92 -11.02 7.68 9.45
C LEU A 92 -11.80 7.59 8.13
N CYS A 93 -11.17 7.10 7.07
CA CYS A 93 -11.82 6.82 5.79
C CYS A 93 -12.97 5.82 5.96
N ALA A 94 -12.72 4.69 6.63
CA ALA A 94 -13.75 3.68 6.90
C ALA A 94 -14.92 4.25 7.73
N ALA A 95 -14.64 5.09 8.74
CA ALA A 95 -15.67 5.74 9.52
C ALA A 95 -16.52 6.71 8.66
N ARG A 96 -15.88 7.50 7.80
CA ARG A 96 -16.56 8.42 6.87
C ARG A 96 -17.45 7.66 5.88
N ASP A 97 -16.95 6.56 5.34
CA ASP A 97 -17.70 5.73 4.40
C ASP A 97 -18.90 5.08 5.10
N GLY A 98 -18.73 4.62 6.34
CA GLY A 98 -19.82 4.12 7.17
C GLY A 98 -20.92 5.15 7.41
N ILE A 99 -20.55 6.41 7.72
CA ILE A 99 -21.51 7.52 7.87
C ILE A 99 -22.25 7.79 6.55
N THR A 100 -21.56 7.74 5.41
CA THR A 100 -22.16 8.00 4.09
C THR A 100 -23.06 6.86 3.63
N ALA A 101 -22.75 5.62 4.02
CA ALA A 101 -23.55 4.43 3.71
C ALA A 101 -24.78 4.27 4.60
N MET A 102 -24.90 5.04 5.69
CA MET A 102 -26.12 5.02 6.51
C MET A 102 -27.32 5.52 5.70
N PRO A 103 -28.42 4.75 5.65
CA PRO A 103 -29.63 5.20 4.97
C PRO A 103 -30.17 6.47 5.65
N SER A 104 -30.46 7.50 4.86
CA SER A 104 -30.92 8.83 5.31
C SER A 104 -32.23 8.83 6.13
N THR A 105 -32.83 7.66 6.34
CA THR A 105 -34.02 7.40 7.17
C THR A 105 -33.74 7.48 8.68
N ILE A 106 -32.49 7.34 9.14
CA ILE A 106 -32.13 7.60 10.55
C ILE A 106 -31.86 9.10 10.68
N GLY A 107 -32.92 9.83 11.02
CA GLY A 107 -33.05 11.28 10.85
C GLY A 107 -31.87 12.13 11.30
N LEU A 108 -31.22 12.77 10.34
CA LEU A 108 -30.63 14.10 10.51
C LEU A 108 -31.56 15.10 9.81
N TYR A 109 -32.63 15.52 10.49
CA TYR A 109 -33.40 16.70 10.10
C TYR A 109 -33.29 17.76 11.21
N PRO A 110 -33.19 19.03 10.82
CA PRO A 110 -34.25 19.96 11.19
C PRO A 110 -34.96 20.52 9.96
N ALA A 111 -36.15 21.06 10.24
CA ALA A 111 -37.29 21.32 9.36
C ALA A 111 -37.10 22.42 8.30
N LEU A 112 -38.03 22.38 7.32
CA LEU A 112 -38.61 23.46 6.50
C LEU A 112 -37.92 24.84 6.54
#